data_AF-A0AAE1JEU9-F1
#
_entry.id   AF-A0AAE1JEU9-F1
#
_cell.length_a   1.000
_cell.length_b   1.000
_cell.length_c   1.000
_cell.angle_alpha   90.00
_cell.angle_beta   90.00
_cell.angle_gamma   90.00
#
_symmetry.space_group_name_H-M   'P 1'
#
loop_
_entity.id
_entity.type
_entity.pdbx_description
1 polymer ?
#
loop_
_entity_poly.entity_id
_entity_poly.type
_entity_poly.pdbx_seq_one_letter_code
_entity_poly.pdbx_strand_id
1 'polypeptide(L)'
;MFIQIPTTVMAQVDSSVGGKASINHSHSIVDAVCQPQTQSVLIDTHTLNTLPDRELASGFAEVIKYGLIRDAHFFGWLEKNMQALMARDPRALAYAIKRSCEIKAEVVSFDEKESGPRPTLNLGHTFGKAIENEVGYGQWLHGEAVAAGMVMAVDFIASPWLDRRFCCAPSSCYSSAGKPTHSPS
;
A
#
# COMPACT_ATOMS: atom_id res chain seq x y z
N MET A 1 -16.50 -2.05 -22.53
CA MET A 1 -15.03 -2.25 -22.39
C MET A 1 -14.51 -1.19 -21.44
N PHE A 2 -13.87 -1.59 -20.34
CA PHE A 2 -13.25 -0.68 -19.38
C PHE A 2 -11.77 -1.02 -19.28
N ILE A 3 -10.92 -0.03 -19.50
CA ILE A 3 -9.45 -0.12 -19.42
C ILE A 3 -8.99 0.83 -18.33
N GLN A 4 -8.20 0.35 -17.38
CA GLN A 4 -7.60 1.20 -16.35
C GLN A 4 -6.22 1.69 -16.78
N ILE A 5 -5.96 2.98 -16.60
CA ILE A 5 -4.66 3.62 -16.84
C ILE A 5 -4.24 4.34 -15.55
N PRO A 6 -3.78 3.59 -14.54
CA PRO A 6 -3.42 4.17 -13.25
C PRO A 6 -2.13 5.00 -13.33
N THR A 7 -2.17 6.22 -12.78
CA THR A 7 -1.07 7.20 -12.84
C THR A 7 -0.42 7.50 -11.48
N THR A 8 -0.82 6.77 -10.44
CA THR A 8 -0.21 6.84 -9.10
C THR A 8 0.33 5.47 -8.71
N VAL A 9 1.35 5.41 -7.85
CA VAL A 9 1.88 4.12 -7.35
C VAL A 9 0.77 3.34 -6.66
N MET A 10 0.01 3.98 -5.77
CA MET A 10 -1.15 3.38 -5.09
C MET A 10 -2.10 2.71 -6.07
N ALA A 11 -2.44 3.41 -7.15
CA ALA A 11 -3.37 2.88 -8.14
C ALA A 11 -2.77 1.74 -8.97
N GLN A 12 -1.47 1.83 -9.27
CA GLN A 12 -0.74 0.84 -10.07
C GLN A 12 -0.50 -0.48 -9.33
N VAL A 13 -0.36 -0.44 -8.00
CA VAL A 13 -0.01 -1.63 -7.19
C VAL A 13 -1.20 -2.25 -6.49
N ASP A 14 -2.21 -1.45 -6.12
CA ASP A 14 -3.35 -1.92 -5.35
C ASP A 14 -4.66 -1.73 -6.13
N SER A 15 -5.13 -0.51 -6.37
CA SER A 15 -6.51 -0.29 -6.84
C SER A 15 -6.81 -0.90 -8.21
N SER A 16 -5.80 -1.09 -9.07
CA SER A 16 -6.00 -1.70 -10.39
C SER A 16 -6.12 -3.22 -10.39
N VAL A 17 -5.90 -3.89 -9.26
CA VAL A 17 -5.98 -5.35 -9.14
C VAL A 17 -7.11 -5.73 -8.18
N GLY A 18 -7.99 -6.66 -8.59
CA GLY A 18 -9.05 -7.21 -7.73
C GLY A 18 -10.44 -6.54 -7.82
N GLY A 19 -10.61 -5.56 -8.70
CA GLY A 19 -11.93 -5.13 -9.20
C GLY A 19 -12.88 -4.50 -8.17
N LYS A 20 -12.38 -4.05 -7.01
CA LYS A 20 -13.19 -3.28 -6.05
C LYS A 20 -13.19 -1.80 -6.45
N ALA A 21 -14.37 -1.28 -6.80
CA ALA A 21 -14.61 0.14 -6.93
C ALA A 21 -15.53 0.59 -5.79
N SER A 22 -15.10 1.55 -4.97
CA SER A 22 -15.92 2.16 -3.93
C SER A 22 -16.12 3.64 -4.26
N ILE A 23 -17.31 4.17 -3.97
CA ILE A 23 -17.59 5.61 -4.05
C ILE A 23 -17.93 6.12 -2.65
N ASN A 24 -17.38 7.28 -2.30
CA ASN A 24 -17.69 7.91 -1.03
C ASN A 24 -19.09 8.54 -1.10
N HIS A 25 -19.94 8.28 -0.11
CA HIS A 25 -21.20 8.99 0.09
C HIS A 25 -21.22 9.53 1.51
N SER A 26 -21.18 10.86 1.65
CA SER A 26 -21.20 11.64 2.92
C SER A 26 -20.91 10.84 4.21
N HIS A 27 -19.66 10.87 4.65
CA HIS A 27 -19.15 10.29 5.92
C HIS A 27 -19.24 8.76 6.06
N SER A 28 -19.55 8.02 5.00
CA SER A 28 -19.51 6.56 5.01
C SER A 28 -19.03 6.03 3.66
N ILE A 29 -18.13 5.06 3.70
CA ILE A 29 -17.72 4.32 2.51
C ILE A 29 -18.88 3.39 2.17
N VAL A 30 -19.61 3.69 1.09
CA VAL A 30 -20.52 2.71 0.50
C VAL A 30 -19.65 1.81 -0.35
N ASP A 31 -19.21 0.69 0.23
CA ASP A 31 -18.51 -0.39 -0.47
C ASP A 31 -19.50 -1.16 -1.35
N ALA A 32 -20.02 -0.50 -2.39
CA ALA A 32 -20.69 -1.19 -3.47
C ALA A 32 -19.61 -1.90 -4.28
N VAL A 33 -19.36 -3.18 -4.01
CA VAL A 33 -18.46 -4.01 -4.83
C VAL A 33 -19.09 -4.23 -6.20
N CYS A 34 -19.00 -3.21 -7.05
CA CYS A 34 -19.20 -3.37 -8.48
C CYS A 34 -17.86 -3.86 -9.02
N GLN A 35 -17.85 -5.07 -9.58
CA GLN A 35 -16.72 -5.60 -10.34
C GLN A 35 -16.87 -5.07 -11.78
N PRO A 36 -16.33 -3.89 -12.15
CA PRO A 36 -16.28 -3.55 -13.56
C PRO A 36 -15.49 -4.66 -14.24
N GLN A 37 -16.00 -5.17 -15.37
CA GLN A 37 -15.26 -6.08 -16.25
C GLN A 37 -14.06 -5.32 -16.85
N THR A 38 -13.04 -5.09 -16.02
CA THR A 38 -11.78 -4.46 -16.38
C THR A 38 -11.08 -5.44 -17.30
N GLN A 39 -11.03 -5.11 -18.58
CA GLN A 39 -10.50 -6.01 -19.60
C GLN A 39 -8.97 -5.98 -19.62
N SER A 40 -8.39 -4.82 -19.30
CA SER A 40 -6.94 -4.64 -19.18
C SER A 40 -6.60 -3.48 -18.26
N VAL A 41 -5.39 -3.53 -17.72
CA VAL A 41 -4.72 -2.44 -16.99
C VAL A 41 -3.45 -2.09 -17.74
N LEU A 42 -3.27 -0.83 -18.11
CA LEU A 42 -2.06 -0.33 -18.75
C LEU A 42 -1.29 0.55 -17.77
N ILE A 43 -0.11 0.07 -17.35
CA ILE A 43 0.77 0.79 -16.43
C ILE A 43 1.97 1.32 -17.21
N ASP A 44 2.12 2.63 -17.22
CA ASP A 44 3.32 3.32 -17.68
C ASP A 44 4.01 4.00 -16.50
N THR A 45 5.21 3.52 -16.15
CA THR A 45 6.01 4.08 -15.04
C THR A 45 6.42 5.52 -15.29
N HIS A 46 6.45 6.01 -16.54
CA HIS A 46 6.78 7.40 -16.84
C HIS A 46 5.73 8.39 -16.31
N THR A 47 4.48 7.95 -16.14
CA THR A 47 3.42 8.77 -15.51
C THR A 47 3.79 9.14 -14.08
N LEU A 48 4.61 8.32 -13.42
CA LEU A 48 5.07 8.60 -12.07
C LEU A 48 6.08 9.74 -12.01
N ASN A 49 6.64 10.24 -13.13
CA ASN A 49 7.61 11.34 -13.13
C ASN A 49 6.98 12.71 -12.81
N THR A 50 5.67 12.86 -12.97
CA THR A 50 4.94 14.09 -12.63
C THR A 50 4.19 13.99 -11.30
N LEU A 51 4.17 12.80 -10.68
CA LEU A 51 3.53 12.57 -9.39
C LEU A 51 4.30 13.31 -8.28
N PRO A 52 3.62 14.00 -7.33
CA PRO A 52 4.30 14.61 -6.18
C PRO A 52 5.04 13.56 -5.33
N ASP A 53 6.18 13.92 -4.75
CA ASP A 53 6.98 13.00 -3.92
C ASP A 53 6.19 12.42 -2.74
N ARG A 54 5.30 13.23 -2.14
CA ARG A 54 4.44 12.80 -1.02
C ARG A 54 3.49 11.67 -1.43
N GLU A 55 2.94 11.75 -2.65
CA GLU A 55 2.05 10.74 -3.24
C GLU A 55 2.82 9.49 -3.66
N LEU A 56 4.02 9.66 -4.22
CA LEU A 56 4.92 8.56 -4.53
C LEU A 56 5.24 7.74 -3.26
N ALA A 57 5.68 8.42 -2.21
CA ALA A 57 5.97 7.83 -0.92
C ALA A 57 4.72 7.20 -0.27
N SER A 58 3.54 7.80 -0.46
CA SER A 58 2.26 7.26 0.01
C SER A 58 1.98 5.89 -0.62
N GLY A 59 2.16 5.76 -1.93
CA GLY A 59 1.94 4.49 -2.62
C GLY A 59 2.89 3.37 -2.18
N PHE A 60 4.12 3.69 -1.78
CA PHE A 60 5.07 2.66 -1.32
C PHE A 60 4.70 2.03 0.02
N ALA A 61 3.81 2.64 0.82
CA ALA A 61 3.29 1.99 2.01
C ALA A 61 2.60 0.65 1.68
N GLU A 62 1.83 0.61 0.59
CA GLU A 62 1.19 -0.61 0.11
C GLU A 62 2.18 -1.62 -0.45
N VAL A 63 3.20 -1.14 -1.15
CA VAL A 63 4.27 -2.00 -1.68
C VAL A 63 5.02 -2.71 -0.54
N ILE A 64 5.35 -1.97 0.52
CA ILE A 64 5.97 -2.51 1.73
C ILE A 64 5.03 -3.50 2.43
N LYS A 65 3.73 -3.19 2.50
CA LYS A 65 2.72 -4.08 3.07
C LYS A 65 2.80 -5.47 2.44
N TYR A 66 2.80 -5.58 1.11
CA TYR A 66 2.89 -6.88 0.42
C TYR A 66 4.13 -7.69 0.80
N GLY A 67 5.28 -7.03 0.93
CA GLY A 67 6.51 -7.68 1.40
C GLY A 67 6.35 -8.25 2.82
N LEU A 68 5.77 -7.48 3.73
CA LEU A 68 5.55 -7.89 5.12
C LEU A 68 4.58 -9.06 5.26
N ILE A 69 3.49 -9.09 4.47
CA ILE A 69 2.42 -10.08 4.65
C ILE A 69 2.63 -11.38 3.85
N ARG A 70 3.47 -11.36 2.81
CA ARG A 70 3.53 -12.46 1.83
C ARG A 70 4.91 -12.81 1.30
N ASP A 71 5.82 -11.85 1.17
CA ASP A 71 7.08 -12.08 0.47
C ASP A 71 8.26 -11.39 1.17
N ALA A 72 8.90 -12.14 2.07
CA ALA A 72 10.08 -11.68 2.80
C ALA A 72 11.28 -11.39 1.88
N HIS A 73 11.40 -12.08 0.75
CA HIS A 73 12.45 -11.79 -0.23
C HIS A 73 12.19 -10.45 -0.92
N PHE A 74 10.94 -10.18 -1.27
CA PHE A 74 10.54 -8.88 -1.81
C PHE A 74 10.74 -7.76 -0.77
N PHE A 75 10.39 -7.98 0.49
CA PHE A 75 10.68 -7.03 1.57
C PHE A 75 12.18 -6.72 1.68
N GLY A 76 13.04 -7.75 1.72
CA GLY A 76 14.49 -7.55 1.75
C GLY A 76 15.05 -6.91 0.47
N TRP A 77 14.37 -7.04 -0.67
CA TRP A 77 14.69 -6.30 -1.89
C TRP A 77 14.30 -4.82 -1.77
N LEU A 78 13.12 -4.51 -1.21
CA LEU A 78 12.67 -3.14 -0.99
C LEU A 78 13.63 -2.36 -0.08
N GLU A 79 14.10 -2.97 1.01
CA GLU A 79 15.08 -2.36 1.91
C GLU A 79 16.35 -1.91 1.18
N LYS A 80 16.81 -2.68 0.19
CA LYS A 80 18.02 -2.39 -0.59
C LYS A 80 17.80 -1.40 -1.73
N ASN A 81 16.57 -1.25 -2.21
CA ASN A 81 16.25 -0.50 -3.42
C ASN A 81 15.37 0.73 -3.17
N MET A 82 15.04 1.04 -1.91
CA MET A 82 14.16 2.18 -1.57
C MET A 82 14.68 3.51 -2.12
N GLN A 83 16.00 3.75 -2.07
CA GLN A 83 16.58 4.97 -2.64
C GLN A 83 16.37 5.05 -4.16
N ALA A 84 16.52 3.94 -4.88
CA ALA A 84 16.28 3.88 -6.32
C ALA A 84 14.80 4.09 -6.66
N LEU A 85 13.90 3.53 -5.85
CA LEU A 85 12.45 3.72 -5.97
C LEU A 85 12.05 5.18 -5.77
N MET A 86 12.57 5.83 -4.72
CA MET A 86 12.33 7.25 -4.45
C MET A 86 12.97 8.16 -5.52
N ALA A 87 14.08 7.74 -6.11
CA ALA A 87 14.70 8.41 -7.26
C ALA A 87 14.01 8.11 -8.60
N ARG A 88 12.89 7.37 -8.58
CA ARG A 88 12.09 7.01 -9.76
C ARG A 88 12.86 6.22 -10.81
N ASP A 89 13.79 5.35 -10.39
CA ASP A 89 14.48 4.45 -11.31
C ASP A 89 13.45 3.54 -12.03
N PRO A 90 13.39 3.58 -13.37
CA PRO A 90 12.35 2.86 -14.11
C PRO A 90 12.37 1.35 -13.89
N ARG A 91 13.55 0.75 -13.70
CA ARG A 91 13.69 -0.71 -13.51
C ARG A 91 13.23 -1.11 -12.11
N ALA A 92 13.60 -0.35 -11.09
CA ALA A 92 13.16 -0.55 -9.72
C ALA A 92 11.64 -0.40 -9.62
N LEU A 93 11.07 0.68 -10.20
CA LEU A 93 9.63 0.91 -10.22
C LEU A 93 8.88 -0.22 -10.91
N ALA A 94 9.31 -0.62 -12.12
CA ALA A 94 8.68 -1.70 -12.87
C ALA A 94 8.68 -3.02 -12.09
N TYR A 95 9.80 -3.36 -11.43
CA TYR A 95 9.88 -4.56 -10.61
C TYR A 95 8.94 -4.50 -9.40
N ALA A 96 8.95 -3.38 -8.65
CA ALA A 96 8.12 -3.22 -7.46
C ALA A 96 6.63 -3.28 -7.80
N ILE A 97 6.21 -2.63 -8.89
CA ILE A 97 4.82 -2.64 -9.35
C ILE A 97 4.42 -4.06 -9.78
N LYS A 98 5.23 -4.70 -10.64
CA LYS A 98 4.96 -6.06 -11.11
C LYS A 98 4.78 -7.03 -9.95
N ARG A 99 5.71 -7.02 -8.99
CA ARG A 99 5.68 -7.96 -7.86
C ARG A 99 4.49 -7.70 -6.94
N SER A 100 4.13 -6.43 -6.72
CA SER A 100 2.94 -6.06 -5.96
C SER A 100 1.66 -6.59 -6.61
N CYS A 101 1.52 -6.40 -7.93
CA CYS A 101 0.39 -6.92 -8.70
C CYS A 101 0.31 -8.45 -8.65
N GLU A 102 1.45 -9.15 -8.76
CA GLU A 102 1.52 -10.61 -8.63
C GLU A 102 1.02 -11.06 -7.25
N ILE A 103 1.54 -10.47 -6.17
CA ILE A 103 1.13 -10.81 -4.80
C ILE A 103 -0.37 -10.56 -4.60
N LYS A 104 -0.89 -9.41 -5.04
CA LYS A 104 -2.31 -9.11 -4.89
C LYS A 104 -3.18 -10.05 -5.73
N ALA A 105 -2.79 -10.35 -6.96
CA ALA A 105 -3.51 -11.29 -7.83
C ALA A 105 -3.54 -12.69 -7.22
N GLU A 106 -2.41 -13.17 -6.68
CA GLU A 106 -2.33 -14.43 -5.94
C GLU A 106 -3.33 -14.42 -4.77
N VAL A 107 -3.28 -13.41 -3.89
CA VAL A 107 -4.18 -13.33 -2.73
C VAL A 107 -5.66 -13.25 -3.12
N VAL A 108 -6.00 -12.49 -4.16
CA VAL A 108 -7.39 -12.39 -4.64
C VAL A 108 -7.85 -13.70 -5.27
N SER A 109 -7.00 -14.38 -6.05
CA SER A 109 -7.33 -15.67 -6.68
C SER A 109 -7.54 -16.80 -5.67
N PHE A 110 -6.81 -16.78 -4.56
CA PHE A 110 -6.98 -17.75 -3.47
C PHE A 110 -8.25 -17.49 -2.64
N ASP A 111 -8.82 -16.28 -2.68
CA ASP A 111 -9.87 -15.87 -1.76
C ASP A 111 -10.83 -14.82 -2.33
N GLU A 112 -11.52 -15.20 -3.40
CA GLU A 112 -12.50 -14.35 -4.08
C GLU A 112 -13.65 -13.92 -3.14
N LYS A 113 -14.00 -14.75 -2.14
CA LYS A 113 -15.12 -14.55 -1.20
C LYS A 113 -14.72 -14.01 0.19
N GLU A 114 -13.47 -13.57 0.38
CA GLU A 114 -12.98 -13.02 1.66
C GLU A 114 -13.17 -13.96 2.87
N SER A 115 -13.13 -15.27 2.63
CA SER A 115 -13.31 -16.33 3.63
C SER A 115 -11.99 -16.92 4.13
N GLY A 116 -10.87 -16.49 3.57
CA GLY A 116 -9.53 -17.05 3.77
C GLY A 116 -8.49 -15.95 4.00
N PRO A 117 -7.35 -15.94 3.30
CA PRO A 117 -6.20 -15.12 3.67
C PRO A 117 -6.29 -13.65 3.21
N ARG A 118 -7.38 -13.19 2.56
CA ARG A 118 -7.57 -11.80 2.10
C ARG A 118 -7.59 -10.73 3.20
N PRO A 119 -8.06 -10.99 4.44
CA PRO A 119 -7.95 -10.03 5.54
C PRO A 119 -6.51 -9.61 5.87
N THR A 120 -5.50 -10.41 5.49
CA THR A 120 -4.08 -10.02 5.65
C THR A 120 -3.71 -8.77 4.84
N LEU A 121 -4.44 -8.47 3.75
CA LEU A 121 -4.28 -7.21 3.00
C LEU A 121 -4.65 -5.98 3.85
N ASN A 122 -5.34 -6.15 4.98
CA ASN A 122 -5.71 -5.05 5.86
C ASN A 122 -4.65 -4.75 6.93
N LEU A 123 -3.43 -5.28 6.83
CA LEU A 123 -2.34 -4.91 7.74
C LEU A 123 -2.19 -3.37 7.76
N GLY A 124 -2.18 -2.80 8.96
CA GLY A 124 -2.13 -1.36 9.21
C GLY A 124 -3.45 -0.59 8.96
N HIS A 125 -4.43 -1.17 8.27
CA HIS A 125 -5.65 -0.45 7.88
C HIS A 125 -6.61 -0.19 9.05
N THR A 126 -6.61 -1.02 10.10
CA THR A 126 -7.44 -0.78 11.29
C THR A 126 -7.05 0.54 11.97
N PHE A 127 -5.76 0.72 12.24
CA PHE A 127 -5.23 1.95 12.81
C PHE A 127 -5.24 3.10 11.80
N GLY A 128 -4.90 2.84 10.54
CA GLY A 128 -4.92 3.85 9.48
C GLY A 128 -6.29 4.48 9.28
N LYS A 129 -7.36 3.68 9.22
CA LYS A 129 -8.73 4.20 9.14
C LYS A 129 -9.12 5.05 10.35
N ALA A 130 -8.66 4.70 11.55
CA ALA A 130 -8.88 5.53 12.73
C ALA A 130 -8.17 6.89 12.61
N ILE A 131 -6.93 6.91 12.12
CA ILE A 131 -6.17 8.15 11.87
C ILE A 131 -6.88 9.01 10.81
N GLU A 132 -7.29 8.42 9.68
CA GLU A 132 -7.97 9.15 8.60
C GLU A 132 -9.29 9.78 9.08
N ASN A 133 -10.04 9.06 9.91
CA ASN A 133 -11.32 9.54 10.45
C ASN A 133 -11.14 10.67 11.49
N GLU A 134 -10.12 10.60 12.34
CA GLU A 134 -9.88 11.61 13.40
C GLU A 134 -9.25 12.89 12.87
N VAL A 135 -8.26 12.78 11.96
CA VAL A 135 -7.55 13.96 11.45
C VAL A 135 -8.33 14.67 10.33
N GLY A 136 -9.28 13.96 9.72
CA GLY A 136 -10.10 14.44 8.62
C GLY A 136 -9.48 14.11 7.25
N TYR A 137 -10.35 13.76 6.30
CA TYR A 137 -9.98 13.38 4.94
C TYR A 137 -9.12 14.46 4.25
N GLY A 138 -7.96 14.04 3.71
CA GLY A 138 -7.05 14.89 2.93
C GLY A 138 -5.94 15.56 3.75
N GLN A 139 -5.99 15.52 5.09
CA GLN A 139 -4.86 15.98 5.92
C GLN A 139 -3.71 14.98 5.86
N TRP A 140 -4.03 13.70 6.02
CA TRP A 140 -3.13 12.57 5.79
C TRP A 140 -3.53 11.85 4.50
N LEU A 141 -2.54 11.48 3.71
CA LEU A 141 -2.77 10.56 2.59
C LEU A 141 -3.02 9.15 3.14
N HIS A 142 -3.83 8.37 2.43
CA HIS A 142 -4.14 7.00 2.83
C HIS A 142 -2.90 6.16 3.17
N GLY A 143 -1.88 6.18 2.31
CA GLY A 143 -0.63 5.46 2.55
C GLY A 143 0.15 5.95 3.77
N GLU A 144 -0.03 7.20 4.21
CA GLU A 144 0.57 7.72 5.45
C GLU A 144 -0.10 7.12 6.68
N ALA A 145 -1.42 7.03 6.65
CA ALA A 145 -2.20 6.43 7.72
C ALA A 145 -1.95 4.93 7.78
N VAL A 146 -1.90 4.23 6.64
CA VAL A 146 -1.55 2.80 6.57
C VAL A 146 -0.12 2.57 7.08
N ALA A 147 0.85 3.41 6.69
CA ALA A 147 2.22 3.34 7.18
C ALA A 147 2.31 3.40 8.72
N ALA A 148 1.72 4.43 9.32
CA ALA A 148 1.66 4.57 10.77
C ALA A 148 0.93 3.39 11.41
N GLY A 149 -0.19 2.97 10.82
CA GLY A 149 -0.96 1.84 11.31
C GLY A 149 -0.22 0.51 11.26
N MET A 150 0.65 0.30 10.27
CA MET A 150 1.51 -0.90 10.21
C MET A 150 2.53 -0.90 11.36
N VAL A 151 3.14 0.25 11.67
CA VAL A 151 4.04 0.38 12.82
C VAL A 151 3.28 0.07 14.12
N MET A 152 2.09 0.66 14.30
CA MET A 152 1.23 0.39 15.47
C MET A 152 0.84 -1.09 15.57
N ALA A 153 0.55 -1.75 14.44
CA ALA A 153 0.24 -3.18 14.42
C ALA A 153 1.45 -4.03 14.80
N VAL A 154 2.65 -3.70 14.31
CA VAL A 154 3.88 -4.39 14.68
C VAL A 154 4.16 -4.20 16.17
N ASP A 155 4.06 -2.98 16.69
CA ASP A 155 4.29 -2.69 18.11
C ASP A 155 3.28 -3.39 19.03
N PHE A 156 2.02 -3.47 18.60
CA PHE A 156 0.98 -4.22 19.32
C PHE A 156 1.30 -5.72 19.42
N ILE A 157 1.91 -6.29 18.38
CA ILE A 157 2.29 -7.71 18.33
C ILE A 157 3.67 -7.95 18.98
N ALA A 158 4.56 -6.95 18.99
CA ALA A 158 5.93 -6.97 19.53
C ALA A 158 6.03 -7.05 21.08
N SER A 159 5.00 -7.62 21.72
CA SER A 159 5.17 -8.59 22.81
C SER A 159 6.17 -9.71 22.37
N PRO A 160 6.78 -10.56 23.22
CA PRO A 160 8.12 -11.16 23.05
C PRO A 160 8.39 -12.10 21.83
N TRP A 161 7.55 -12.08 20.82
CA TRP A 161 7.49 -12.94 19.64
C TRP A 161 8.02 -12.30 18.34
N LEU A 162 8.41 -11.01 18.31
CA LEU A 162 8.97 -10.36 17.11
C LEU A 162 10.35 -9.72 17.33
N ASP A 163 11.23 -9.88 16.33
CA ASP A 163 12.57 -9.27 16.27
C ASP A 163 12.47 -7.75 16.04
N ARG A 164 13.17 -6.96 16.88
CA ARG A 164 13.18 -5.47 16.85
C ARG A 164 13.60 -4.87 15.50
N ARG A 165 14.26 -5.63 14.61
CA ARG A 165 14.55 -5.21 13.23
C ARG A 165 13.28 -4.94 12.40
N PHE A 166 12.18 -5.65 12.69
CA PHE A 166 10.87 -5.40 12.06
C PHE A 166 10.18 -4.13 12.57
N CYS A 167 10.49 -3.66 13.79
CA CYS A 167 10.04 -2.36 14.32
C CYS A 167 10.86 -1.18 13.75
N CYS A 168 12.14 -1.40 13.45
CA CYS A 168 13.05 -0.34 12.96
C CYS A 168 13.04 -0.16 11.43
N ALA A 169 12.79 -1.22 10.64
CA ALA A 169 12.83 -1.17 9.17
C ALA A 169 11.71 -0.30 8.53
N PRO A 170 10.44 -0.33 8.98
CA PRO A 170 9.41 0.56 8.48
C PRO A 170 9.72 2.01 8.85
N SER A 171 10.13 2.26 10.09
CA SER A 171 10.49 3.59 10.61
C SER A 171 11.66 4.23 9.86
N SER A 172 12.65 3.43 9.47
CA SER A 172 13.79 3.84 8.63
C SER A 172 13.37 4.12 7.18
N CYS A 173 12.53 3.27 6.58
CA CYS A 173 11.97 3.50 5.23
C CYS A 173 11.04 4.71 5.19
N TYR A 174 10.24 4.95 6.23
CA TYR A 174 9.35 6.11 6.32
C TYR A 174 10.11 7.40 6.64
N SER A 175 11.13 7.37 7.50
CA SER A 175 12.01 8.53 7.71
C SER A 175 12.81 8.91 6.46
N SER A 176 13.31 7.91 5.72
CA SER A 176 13.99 8.15 4.43
C SER A 176 13.02 8.58 3.31
N ALA A 177 11.72 8.35 3.47
CA ALA A 177 10.64 8.84 2.61
C ALA A 177 9.95 10.12 3.13
N GLY A 178 10.45 10.75 4.20
CA GLY A 178 9.93 12.01 4.75
C GLY A 178 8.57 11.91 5.45
N LYS A 179 8.21 10.75 6.00
CA LYS A 179 6.90 10.45 6.59
C LYS A 179 6.94 10.51 8.13
N PRO A 180 5.82 10.85 8.80
CA PRO A 180 5.73 10.79 10.27
C PRO A 180 5.71 9.34 10.77
N THR A 181 6.42 9.07 11.86
CA THR A 181 6.47 7.76 12.55
C THR A 181 5.66 7.73 13.85
N HIS A 182 4.87 8.78 14.12
CA HIS A 182 4.08 8.92 15.34
C HIS A 182 2.66 9.40 15.02
N SER A 183 1.71 9.03 15.86
CA SER A 183 0.35 9.56 15.84
C SER A 183 0.35 11.08 16.06
N PRO A 184 -0.61 11.82 15.50
CA PRO A 184 -0.80 13.23 15.84
C PRO A 184 -1.06 13.35 17.34
N SER A 185 -0.45 14.37 17.96
CA SER A 185 -0.71 14.80 19.33
C SER A 185 -2.00 15.61 19.42
#